data_AF-A0A7J8PHA3-F1
#
_entry.id   AF-A0A7J8PHA3-F1
#
_cell.length_a   1.000
_cell.length_b   1.000
_cell.length_c   1.000
_cell.angle_alpha   90.00
_cell.angle_beta   90.00
_cell.angle_gamma   90.00
#
_symmetry.space_group_name_H-M   'P 1'
#
loop_
_entity.id
_entity.type
_entity.pdbx_description
1 polymer ?
#
loop_
_entity_poly.entity_id
_entity_poly.type
_entity_poly.pdbx_seq_one_letter_code
_entity_poly.pdbx_strand_id
1 'polypeptide(L)'
;CLADETAVLLLYSLVQGNSDFLEYVLVRTDLDTLLMPILETLYSASRRTSNQIYMLLIILLILSQDSSFNASIHKMILPGVPWYKEHLLHQTSLGSLMVIILIRTVQYNLSKLRDVYLHTTCLATLANMAPHVHRLSAYASQRLVSLFYMLSRKYNKLVELRDDKLQTKAISTGDGLVEDMSAELQIYTDFLRIVLEILNAILTYALPRNPEVVYAIMHRQEVFQPFKSHPRFAELLENIYNVLDFFNSRMDAQRMDGEWSVEKVLLFIINNCRSWRGEGMKMFTQLHFSYEQESHPEEFFIPYVWQLVLSRCGFSFNADAITLFPVGMHANKEIYYDEMNTNQNGELNEQRVQFD
;
A
#
# COMPACT_ATOMS: atom_id res chain seq x y z
N CYS A 1 -2.85 7.79 21.81
CA CYS A 1 -1.56 7.28 22.31
C CYS A 1 -0.51 7.22 21.18
N LEU A 2 -0.72 6.50 20.08
CA LEU A 2 0.25 6.40 18.96
C LEU A 2 0.45 7.67 18.10
N ALA A 3 -0.23 8.77 18.44
CA ALA A 3 0.13 10.09 17.90
C ALA A 3 1.52 10.53 18.40
N ASP A 4 1.96 10.02 19.56
CA ASP A 4 3.28 10.26 20.11
C ASP A 4 4.31 9.29 19.51
N GLU A 5 5.36 9.83 18.91
CA GLU A 5 6.51 9.09 18.36
C GLU A 5 7.20 8.17 19.38
N THR A 6 7.30 8.59 20.64
CA THR A 6 7.93 7.77 21.69
C THR A 6 7.12 6.51 21.98
N ALA A 7 5.79 6.59 21.90
CA ALA A 7 4.93 5.41 22.05
C ALA A 7 5.08 4.44 20.87
N VAL A 8 5.24 4.96 19.65
CA VAL A 8 5.49 4.13 18.45
C VAL A 8 6.85 3.46 18.52
N LEU A 9 7.89 4.19 18.94
CA LEU A 9 9.23 3.64 19.13
C LEU A 9 9.23 2.52 20.18
N LEU A 10 8.60 2.74 21.34
CA LEU A 10 8.47 1.71 22.37
C LEU A 10 7.75 0.47 21.84
N LEU A 11 6.63 0.66 21.13
CA LEU A 11 5.90 -0.45 20.53
C LEU A 11 6.77 -1.22 19.53
N TYR A 12 7.49 -0.51 18.65
CA TYR A 12 8.43 -1.13 17.72
C TYR A 12 9.49 -1.94 18.47
N SER A 13 10.15 -1.37 19.48
CA SER A 13 11.18 -2.05 20.26
C SER A 13 10.66 -3.30 20.96
N LEU A 14 9.42 -3.28 21.47
CA LEU A 14 8.81 -4.46 22.10
C LEU A 14 8.44 -5.53 21.07
N VAL A 15 7.85 -5.14 19.94
CA VAL A 15 7.44 -6.07 18.88
C VAL A 15 8.64 -6.72 18.20
N GLN A 16 9.71 -5.97 17.97
CA GLN A 16 10.92 -6.45 17.28
C GLN A 16 11.89 -7.16 18.23
N GLY A 17 12.07 -6.64 19.44
CA GLY A 17 13.12 -7.08 20.37
C GLY A 17 12.68 -8.06 21.46
N ASN A 18 11.37 -8.33 21.60
CA ASN A 18 10.84 -9.22 22.63
C ASN A 18 9.89 -10.26 22.03
N SER A 19 10.38 -11.49 21.86
CA SER A 19 9.62 -12.61 21.29
C SER A 19 8.36 -12.94 22.09
N ASP A 20 8.43 -12.88 23.42
CA ASP A 20 7.29 -13.19 24.30
C ASP A 20 6.18 -12.15 24.15
N PHE A 21 6.57 -10.87 23.99
CA PHE A 21 5.62 -9.80 23.71
C PHE A 21 5.00 -9.94 22.32
N LEU A 22 5.80 -10.28 21.30
CA LEU A 22 5.28 -10.53 19.96
C LEU A 22 4.29 -11.70 19.96
N GLU A 23 4.65 -12.84 20.55
CA GLU A 23 3.77 -14.00 20.67
C GLU A 23 2.48 -13.64 21.42
N TYR A 24 2.59 -12.91 22.52
CA TYR A 24 1.46 -12.38 23.26
C TYR A 24 0.52 -11.55 22.36
N VAL A 25 1.06 -10.64 21.54
CA VAL A 25 0.25 -9.83 20.62
C VAL A 25 -0.43 -10.71 19.55
N LEU A 26 0.27 -11.69 18.99
CA LEU A 26 -0.24 -12.54 17.90
C LEU A 26 -1.41 -13.44 18.32
N VAL A 27 -1.47 -13.87 19.60
CA VAL A 27 -2.55 -14.74 20.10
C VAL A 27 -3.79 -13.98 20.61
N ARG A 28 -3.75 -12.64 20.62
CA ARG A 28 -4.88 -11.83 21.11
C ARG A 28 -6.10 -11.88 20.19
N THR A 29 -7.28 -11.85 20.80
CA THR A 29 -8.56 -11.79 20.08
C THR A 29 -9.06 -10.39 19.82
N ASP A 30 -8.48 -9.37 20.47
CA ASP A 30 -8.87 -7.95 20.42
C ASP A 30 -7.80 -7.11 19.70
N LEU A 31 -7.32 -7.61 18.56
CA LEU A 31 -6.30 -6.98 17.71
C LEU A 31 -6.68 -5.57 17.24
N ASP A 32 -7.96 -5.21 17.18
CA ASP A 32 -8.42 -3.86 16.87
C ASP A 32 -7.91 -2.82 17.88
N THR A 33 -7.73 -3.20 19.15
CA THR A 33 -7.18 -2.30 20.17
C THR A 33 -5.77 -1.79 19.82
N LEU A 34 -4.97 -2.63 19.15
CA LEU A 34 -3.64 -2.29 18.67
C LEU A 34 -3.65 -1.72 17.24
N LEU A 35 -4.37 -2.37 16.32
CA LEU A 35 -4.34 -2.03 14.91
C LEU A 35 -5.13 -0.76 14.58
N MET A 36 -6.25 -0.47 15.25
CA MET A 36 -7.04 0.74 14.93
C MET A 36 -6.24 2.03 15.10
N PRO A 37 -5.51 2.26 16.20
CA PRO A 37 -4.65 3.44 16.34
C PRO A 37 -3.50 3.48 15.31
N ILE A 38 -2.93 2.34 14.93
CA ILE A 38 -1.88 2.25 13.90
C ILE A 38 -2.45 2.69 12.55
N LEU A 39 -3.59 2.13 12.15
CA LEU A 39 -4.25 2.39 10.89
C LEU A 39 -4.74 3.84 10.78
N GLU A 40 -5.26 4.42 11.87
CA GLU A 40 -5.65 5.84 11.93
C GLU A 40 -4.44 6.79 11.80
N THR A 41 -3.30 6.41 12.39
CA THR A 41 -2.06 7.19 12.30
C THR A 41 -1.51 7.18 10.87
N LEU A 42 -1.52 6.00 10.21
CA LEU A 42 -1.14 5.86 8.79
C LEU A 42 -2.12 6.56 7.85
N TYR A 43 -3.42 6.56 8.16
CA TYR A 43 -4.41 7.34 7.42
C TYR A 43 -4.07 8.84 7.38
N SER A 44 -3.53 9.35 8.49
CA SER A 44 -3.08 10.73 8.67
C SER A 44 -1.60 10.94 8.34
N ALA A 45 -0.99 10.10 7.49
CA ALA A 45 0.45 10.12 7.19
C ALA A 45 1.01 11.51 6.81
N SER A 46 0.22 12.37 6.16
CA SER A 46 0.65 13.73 5.81
C SER A 46 0.96 14.64 7.01
N ARG A 47 0.53 14.25 8.22
CA ARG A 47 0.74 14.96 9.48
C ARG A 47 1.73 14.24 10.41
N ARG A 48 2.47 13.26 9.89
CA ARG A 48 3.38 12.39 10.64
C ARG A 48 4.78 12.47 10.05
N THR A 49 5.80 12.21 10.87
CA THR A 49 7.17 12.12 10.39
C THR A 49 7.39 10.81 9.65
N SER A 50 8.34 10.78 8.70
CA SER A 50 8.70 9.57 7.97
C SER A 50 9.09 8.44 8.94
N ASN A 51 9.84 8.76 9.99
CA ASN A 51 10.26 7.78 11.02
C ASN A 51 9.07 7.10 11.69
N GLN A 52 8.05 7.87 12.07
CA GLN A 52 6.83 7.33 12.64
C GLN A 52 6.09 6.42 11.65
N ILE A 53 6.00 6.83 10.38
CA ILE A 53 5.37 6.02 9.33
C ILE A 53 6.14 4.70 9.12
N TYR A 54 7.47 4.74 9.01
CA TYR A 54 8.28 3.54 8.82
C TYR A 54 8.12 2.56 9.98
N MET A 55 8.23 3.02 11.23
CA MET A 55 8.08 2.13 12.39
C MET A 55 6.70 1.46 12.40
N LEU A 56 5.63 2.19 12.09
CA LEU A 56 4.28 1.62 12.01
C LEU A 56 4.15 0.58 10.88
N LEU A 57 4.73 0.84 9.70
CA LEU A 57 4.72 -0.11 8.59
C LEU A 57 5.57 -1.35 8.90
N ILE A 58 6.71 -1.20 9.58
CA ILE A 58 7.54 -2.32 10.04
C ILE A 58 6.77 -3.16 11.06
N ILE A 59 6.07 -2.55 12.02
CA ILE A 59 5.22 -3.29 12.97
C ILE A 59 4.17 -4.10 12.20
N LEU A 60 3.48 -3.51 11.23
CA LEU A 60 2.50 -4.23 10.41
C LEU A 60 3.15 -5.37 9.60
N LEU A 61 4.35 -5.15 9.05
CA LEU A 61 5.10 -6.19 8.36
C LEU A 61 5.44 -7.34 9.30
N ILE A 62 6.02 -7.07 10.48
CA ILE A 62 6.37 -8.07 11.49
C ILE A 62 5.15 -8.92 11.88
N LEU A 63 4.02 -8.28 12.17
CA LEU A 63 2.78 -8.97 12.54
C LEU A 63 2.26 -9.83 11.38
N SER A 64 2.34 -9.32 10.15
CA SER A 64 1.90 -10.05 8.95
C SER A 64 2.74 -11.28 8.61
N GLN A 65 3.90 -11.49 9.24
CA GLN A 65 4.66 -12.72 9.07
C GLN A 65 3.89 -13.94 9.61
N ASP A 66 3.01 -13.75 10.59
CA ASP A 66 2.21 -14.85 11.13
C ASP A 66 0.92 -15.08 10.33
N SER A 67 0.76 -16.32 9.87
CA SER A 67 -0.42 -16.73 9.10
C SER A 67 -1.72 -16.71 9.91
N SER A 68 -1.65 -16.94 11.23
CA SER A 68 -2.82 -16.93 12.10
C SER A 68 -3.35 -15.52 12.32
N PHE A 69 -2.45 -14.55 12.50
CA PHE A 69 -2.74 -13.13 12.51
C PHE A 69 -3.44 -12.72 11.21
N ASN A 70 -2.86 -13.04 10.04
CA ASN A 70 -3.43 -12.70 8.74
C ASN A 70 -4.85 -13.27 8.57
N ALA A 71 -5.09 -14.51 9.00
CA ALA A 71 -6.43 -15.10 8.93
C ALA A 71 -7.42 -14.47 9.93
N SER A 72 -6.95 -14.05 11.11
CA SER A 72 -7.80 -13.58 12.21
C SER A 72 -8.32 -12.16 11.99
N ILE A 73 -7.51 -11.26 11.46
CA ILE A 73 -7.93 -9.87 11.17
C ILE A 73 -9.10 -9.79 10.18
N HIS A 74 -9.24 -10.76 9.28
CA HIS A 74 -10.37 -10.81 8.34
C HIS A 74 -11.68 -11.29 8.97
N LYS A 75 -11.63 -11.96 10.14
CA LYS A 75 -12.82 -12.43 10.88
C LYS A 75 -13.38 -11.37 11.82
N MET A 76 -12.57 -10.38 12.20
CA MET A 76 -12.95 -9.31 13.10
C MET A 76 -13.73 -8.22 12.35
N ILE A 77 -15.03 -8.09 12.64
CA ILE A 77 -15.91 -7.11 12.00
C ILE A 77 -15.97 -5.84 12.84
N LEU A 78 -15.67 -4.71 12.20
CA LEU A 78 -15.73 -3.39 12.81
C LEU A 78 -17.13 -2.79 12.63
N PRO A 79 -17.75 -2.25 13.69
CA PRO A 79 -19.06 -1.60 13.57
C PRO A 79 -18.99 -0.33 12.71
N GLY A 80 -17.87 0.39 12.75
CA GLY A 80 -17.63 1.56 11.91
C GLY A 80 -16.23 2.13 12.08
N VAL A 81 -15.81 2.97 11.14
CA VAL A 81 -14.50 3.65 11.16
C VAL A 81 -14.71 5.17 11.03
N PRO A 82 -14.98 5.89 12.14
CA PRO A 82 -15.47 7.28 12.09
C PRO A 82 -14.44 8.29 11.57
N TRP A 83 -13.15 7.98 11.67
CA TRP A 83 -12.06 8.83 11.21
C TRP A 83 -11.79 8.71 9.70
N TYR A 84 -12.25 7.65 9.03
CA TYR A 84 -12.10 7.48 7.59
C TYR A 84 -13.15 8.31 6.85
N LYS A 85 -12.74 9.17 5.90
CA LYS A 85 -13.63 10.20 5.32
C LYS A 85 -14.01 9.95 3.87
N GLU A 86 -13.26 9.15 3.12
CA GLU A 86 -13.48 8.95 1.69
C GLU A 86 -14.64 8.00 1.37
N HIS A 87 -14.99 7.11 2.30
CA HIS A 87 -16.04 6.12 2.11
C HIS A 87 -16.64 5.72 3.46
N LEU A 88 -17.95 5.49 3.52
CA LEU A 88 -18.58 4.99 4.74
C LEU A 88 -18.21 3.52 4.94
N LEU A 89 -17.33 3.24 5.90
CA LEU A 89 -16.92 1.89 6.26
C LEU A 89 -17.79 1.37 7.40
N HIS A 90 -18.87 0.66 7.08
CA HIS A 90 -19.77 0.01 8.04
C HIS A 90 -19.71 -1.51 7.87
N GLN A 91 -19.65 -2.25 8.98
CA GLN A 91 -19.58 -3.74 8.98
C GLN A 91 -18.43 -4.28 8.11
N THR A 92 -17.30 -3.57 8.08
CA THR A 92 -16.10 -4.00 7.34
C THR A 92 -15.19 -4.81 8.25
N SER A 93 -14.49 -5.81 7.71
CA SER A 93 -13.46 -6.49 8.50
C SER A 93 -12.25 -5.60 8.74
N LEU A 94 -11.55 -5.82 9.86
CA LEU A 94 -10.29 -5.16 10.16
C LEU A 94 -9.24 -5.44 9.06
N GLY A 95 -9.21 -6.66 8.53
CA GLY A 95 -8.36 -7.00 7.39
C GLY A 95 -8.71 -6.21 6.12
N SER A 96 -9.98 -5.93 5.83
CA SER A 96 -10.37 -5.05 4.72
C SER A 96 -9.89 -3.61 4.95
N LEU A 97 -10.02 -3.09 6.18
CA LEU A 97 -9.51 -1.77 6.53
C LEU A 97 -7.98 -1.70 6.37
N MET A 98 -7.25 -2.71 6.82
CA MET A 98 -5.80 -2.80 6.68
C MET A 98 -5.38 -2.76 5.20
N VAL A 99 -6.04 -3.52 4.33
CA VAL A 99 -5.83 -3.44 2.87
C VAL A 99 -6.07 -2.02 2.34
N ILE A 100 -7.18 -1.38 2.72
CA ILE A 100 -7.53 -0.02 2.28
C ILE A 100 -6.44 0.99 2.69
N ILE A 101 -5.97 0.92 3.94
CA ILE A 101 -4.98 1.84 4.48
C ILE A 101 -3.60 1.61 3.84
N LEU A 102 -3.14 0.37 3.71
CA LEU A 102 -1.87 0.06 3.03
C LEU A 102 -1.86 0.58 1.59
N ILE A 103 -2.96 0.40 0.83
CA ILE A 103 -3.08 0.92 -0.54
C ILE A 103 -3.12 2.45 -0.54
N ARG A 104 -3.78 3.09 0.44
CA ARG A 104 -3.77 4.55 0.59
C ARG A 104 -2.36 5.07 0.90
N THR A 105 -1.59 4.39 1.74
CA THR A 105 -0.21 4.75 2.06
C THR A 105 0.69 4.63 0.83
N VAL A 106 0.50 3.58 0.00
CA VAL A 106 1.15 3.46 -1.31
C VAL A 106 0.79 4.63 -2.24
N GLN A 107 -0.48 5.05 -2.30
CA GLN A 107 -0.89 6.21 -3.08
C GLN A 107 -0.25 7.51 -2.61
N TYR A 108 -0.25 7.74 -1.30
CA TYR A 108 0.37 8.92 -0.70
C TYR A 108 1.86 8.98 -1.06
N ASN A 109 2.56 7.86 -0.87
CA ASN A 109 3.97 7.73 -1.21
C ASN A 109 4.24 8.03 -2.70
N LEU A 110 3.47 7.44 -3.61
CA LEU A 110 3.60 7.69 -5.05
C LEU A 110 3.47 9.18 -5.40
N SER A 111 2.56 9.87 -4.72
CA SER A 111 2.24 11.27 -5.00
C SER A 111 3.18 12.28 -4.33
N LYS A 112 3.80 11.94 -3.18
CA LYS A 112 4.54 12.89 -2.34
C LYS A 112 5.99 12.49 -2.08
N LEU A 113 6.22 11.29 -1.55
CA LEU A 113 7.53 10.91 -1.01
C LEU A 113 8.42 10.19 -2.04
N ARG A 114 7.82 9.36 -2.91
CA ARG A 114 8.49 8.52 -3.92
C ARG A 114 9.55 7.60 -3.31
N ASP A 115 9.27 7.10 -2.12
CA ASP A 115 10.17 6.26 -1.35
C ASP A 115 9.99 4.77 -1.72
N VAL A 116 11.05 4.11 -2.15
CA VAL A 116 11.02 2.70 -2.56
C VAL A 116 10.74 1.78 -1.36
N TYR A 117 11.35 2.04 -0.20
CA TYR A 117 11.21 1.23 1.00
C TYR A 117 9.78 1.22 1.53
N LEU A 118 9.11 2.38 1.53
CA LEU A 118 7.71 2.50 1.94
C LEU A 118 6.78 1.68 1.03
N HIS A 119 7.01 1.73 -0.29
CA HIS A 119 6.27 0.90 -1.25
C HIS A 119 6.49 -0.58 -0.97
N THR A 120 7.75 -1.01 -0.87
CA THR A 120 8.12 -2.40 -0.62
C THR A 120 7.48 -2.93 0.65
N THR A 121 7.54 -2.18 1.75
CA THR A 121 6.96 -2.60 3.04
C THR A 121 5.45 -2.76 2.99
N CYS A 122 4.74 -1.85 2.31
CA CYS A 122 3.29 -1.97 2.13
C CYS A 122 2.91 -3.18 1.26
N LEU A 123 3.62 -3.38 0.14
CA LEU A 123 3.37 -4.49 -0.77
C LEU A 123 3.72 -5.84 -0.14
N ALA A 124 4.80 -5.91 0.63
CA ALA A 124 5.19 -7.09 1.40
C ALA A 124 4.11 -7.49 2.41
N THR A 125 3.58 -6.51 3.15
CA THR A 125 2.48 -6.74 4.09
C THR A 125 1.22 -7.24 3.38
N LEU A 126 0.85 -6.63 2.24
CA LEU A 126 -0.29 -7.07 1.43
C LEU A 126 -0.09 -8.49 0.87
N ALA A 127 1.13 -8.82 0.44
CA ALA A 127 1.48 -10.14 -0.08
C ALA A 127 1.39 -11.23 0.99
N ASN A 128 1.84 -10.96 2.22
CA ASN A 128 1.67 -11.88 3.34
C ASN A 128 0.17 -12.12 3.65
N MET A 129 -0.66 -11.08 3.59
CA MET A 129 -2.10 -11.20 3.85
C MET A 129 -2.85 -11.96 2.75
N ALA A 130 -2.46 -11.81 1.49
CA ALA A 130 -3.20 -12.22 0.30
C ALA A 130 -3.75 -13.67 0.33
N PRO A 131 -3.00 -14.70 0.75
CA PRO A 131 -3.46 -16.10 0.79
C PRO A 131 -4.52 -16.35 1.87
N HIS A 132 -4.56 -15.52 2.91
CA HIS A 132 -5.44 -15.66 4.08
C HIS A 132 -6.69 -14.77 4.00
N VAL A 133 -6.81 -13.99 2.94
CA VAL A 133 -7.90 -13.06 2.72
C VAL A 133 -9.27 -13.75 2.82
N HIS A 134 -10.19 -13.17 3.58
CA HIS A 134 -11.54 -13.69 3.76
C HIS A 134 -12.58 -12.57 3.71
N ARG A 135 -13.56 -12.71 2.80
CA ARG A 135 -14.68 -11.76 2.63
C ARG A 135 -14.23 -10.30 2.62
N LEU A 136 -13.32 -9.93 1.71
CA LEU A 136 -13.01 -8.51 1.49
C LEU A 136 -14.27 -7.74 1.14
N SER A 137 -14.35 -6.50 1.62
CA SER A 137 -15.38 -5.58 1.19
C SER A 137 -15.24 -5.26 -0.31
N ALA A 138 -16.36 -4.89 -0.95
CA ALA A 138 -16.38 -4.40 -2.33
C ALA A 138 -15.36 -3.26 -2.51
N TYR A 139 -15.32 -2.33 -1.55
CA TYR A 139 -14.39 -1.21 -1.57
C TYR A 139 -12.93 -1.69 -1.50
N ALA A 140 -12.54 -2.55 -0.55
CA ALA A 140 -11.17 -3.07 -0.48
C ALA A 140 -10.76 -3.82 -1.76
N SER A 141 -11.68 -4.59 -2.33
CA SER A 141 -11.47 -5.34 -3.58
C SER A 141 -11.23 -4.43 -4.79
N GLN A 142 -12.04 -3.37 -4.94
CA GLN A 142 -11.83 -2.36 -5.98
C GLN A 142 -10.50 -1.62 -5.81
N ARG A 143 -10.09 -1.36 -4.56
CA ARG A 143 -8.82 -0.68 -4.26
C ARG A 143 -7.62 -1.55 -4.62
N LEU A 144 -7.69 -2.88 -4.46
CA LEU A 144 -6.66 -3.82 -4.91
C LEU A 144 -6.46 -3.76 -6.44
N VAL A 145 -7.53 -3.79 -7.23
CA VAL A 145 -7.40 -3.67 -8.69
C VAL A 145 -6.92 -2.27 -9.09
N SER A 146 -7.38 -1.24 -8.38
CA SER A 146 -6.93 0.15 -8.59
C SER A 146 -5.46 0.36 -8.27
N LEU A 147 -4.88 -0.43 -7.36
CA LEU A 147 -3.45 -0.39 -7.05
C LEU A 147 -2.61 -0.75 -8.28
N PHE A 148 -2.95 -1.85 -8.96
CA PHE A 148 -2.28 -2.23 -10.21
C PHE A 148 -2.42 -1.13 -11.27
N TYR A 149 -3.64 -0.61 -11.48
CA TYR A 149 -3.89 0.46 -12.46
C TYR A 149 -3.08 1.74 -12.17
N MET A 150 -2.96 2.13 -10.90
CA MET A 150 -2.21 3.32 -10.49
C MET A 150 -0.71 3.18 -10.79
N LEU A 151 -0.13 2.03 -10.41
CA LEU A 151 1.28 1.74 -10.67
C LEU A 151 1.55 1.61 -12.17
N SER A 152 0.63 1.00 -12.91
CA SER A 152 0.79 0.77 -14.35
C SER A 152 0.78 2.07 -15.15
N ARG A 153 -0.02 3.06 -14.72
CA ARG A 153 0.03 4.41 -15.27
C ARG A 153 1.38 5.09 -15.07
N LYS A 154 1.98 4.96 -13.89
CA LYS A 154 3.30 5.54 -13.61
C LYS A 154 4.39 4.82 -14.41
N TYR A 155 4.32 3.50 -14.51
CA TYR A 155 5.18 2.69 -15.37
C TYR A 155 5.10 3.12 -16.84
N ASN A 156 3.90 3.21 -17.42
CA ASN A 156 3.72 3.61 -18.82
C ASN A 156 4.26 5.01 -19.09
N LYS A 157 4.02 5.96 -18.17
CA LYS A 157 4.59 7.31 -18.27
C LYS A 157 6.13 7.30 -18.28
N LEU A 158 6.76 6.41 -17.51
CA LEU A 158 8.23 6.26 -17.51
C LEU A 158 8.73 5.64 -18.81
N VAL A 159 8.01 4.67 -19.37
CA VAL A 159 8.30 4.08 -20.69
C VAL A 159 8.27 5.15 -21.78
N GLU A 160 7.19 5.93 -21.86
CA GLU A 160 7.03 7.03 -22.83
C GLU A 160 8.19 8.03 -22.74
N LEU A 161 8.49 8.51 -21.52
CA LEU A 161 9.58 9.46 -21.30
C LEU A 161 10.97 8.90 -21.68
N ARG A 162 11.19 7.61 -21.48
CA ARG A 162 12.45 6.96 -21.85
C ARG A 162 12.56 6.87 -23.36
N ASP A 163 11.50 6.45 -24.05
CA ASP A 163 11.48 6.25 -25.49
C ASP A 163 11.61 7.59 -26.23
N ASP A 164 10.94 8.66 -25.77
CA ASP A 164 11.08 10.03 -26.29
C ASP A 164 12.54 10.53 -26.19
N LYS A 165 13.19 10.27 -25.05
CA LYS A 165 14.60 10.66 -24.84
C LYS A 165 15.56 9.85 -25.69
N LEU A 166 15.30 8.56 -25.90
CA LEU A 166 16.09 7.71 -26.79
C LEU A 166 15.99 8.18 -28.25
N GLN A 167 14.81 8.62 -28.69
CA GLN A 167 14.60 9.20 -30.02
C GLN A 167 15.27 10.58 -30.18
N THR A 168 15.33 11.37 -29.11
CA THR A 168 15.93 12.72 -29.13
C THR A 168 17.47 12.70 -29.02
N LYS A 169 18.07 11.60 -28.55
CA LYS A 169 19.52 11.42 -28.28
C LYS A 169 20.38 11.14 -29.53
N ALA A 170 20.20 11.91 -30.60
CA ALA A 170 21.20 11.97 -31.67
C ALA A 170 22.42 12.87 -31.31
N ILE A 171 22.39 13.65 -30.21
CA ILE A 171 23.47 14.60 -29.89
C ILE A 171 23.71 14.70 -28.36
N SER A 172 24.85 14.16 -27.90
CA SER A 172 25.61 14.42 -26.64
C SER A 172 25.14 13.86 -25.27
N THR A 173 26.08 13.15 -24.63
CA THR A 173 26.36 12.95 -23.18
C THR A 173 25.18 12.95 -22.19
N GLY A 174 24.38 11.89 -22.18
CA GLY A 174 23.30 11.72 -21.19
C GLY A 174 23.15 10.31 -20.63
N ASP A 175 24.22 9.51 -20.60
CA ASP A 175 24.16 8.07 -20.29
C ASP A 175 23.53 7.79 -18.91
N GLY A 176 24.01 8.46 -17.86
CA GLY A 176 23.51 8.27 -16.49
C GLY A 176 22.02 8.56 -16.28
N LEU A 177 21.44 9.54 -16.99
CA LEU A 177 19.99 9.83 -16.86
C LEU A 177 19.10 8.73 -17.45
N VAL A 178 19.59 7.97 -18.45
CA VAL A 178 18.84 6.84 -19.02
C VAL A 178 19.02 5.59 -18.16
N GLU A 179 20.19 5.42 -17.54
CA GLU A 179 20.43 4.38 -16.53
C GLU A 179 19.52 4.59 -15.31
N ASP A 180 19.43 5.79 -14.77
CA ASP A 180 18.53 6.13 -13.64
C ASP A 180 17.06 5.85 -13.96
N MET A 181 16.60 6.24 -15.17
CA MET A 181 15.24 5.96 -15.61
C MET A 181 14.99 4.46 -15.81
N SER A 182 16.01 3.71 -16.24
CA SER A 182 15.91 2.27 -16.39
C SER A 182 15.82 1.58 -15.03
N ALA A 183 16.57 2.05 -14.02
CA ALA A 183 16.47 1.58 -12.65
C ALA A 183 15.08 1.88 -12.04
N GLU A 184 14.56 3.11 -12.19
CA GLU A 184 13.20 3.46 -11.75
C GLU A 184 12.16 2.56 -12.45
N LEU A 185 12.32 2.31 -13.75
CA LEU A 185 11.41 1.43 -14.47
C LEU A 185 11.43 -0.01 -13.96
N GLN A 186 12.60 -0.56 -13.63
CA GLN A 186 12.70 -1.89 -13.04
C GLN A 186 11.98 -1.96 -11.69
N ILE A 187 12.15 -0.95 -10.84
CA ILE A 187 11.43 -0.84 -9.55
C ILE A 187 9.91 -0.92 -9.76
N TYR A 188 9.34 -0.13 -10.70
CA TYR A 188 7.90 -0.21 -10.97
C TYR A 188 7.47 -1.53 -11.61
N THR A 189 8.36 -2.17 -12.37
CA THR A 189 8.11 -3.51 -12.92
C THR A 189 8.00 -4.54 -11.80
N ASP A 190 8.88 -4.47 -10.80
CA ASP A 190 8.84 -5.33 -9.62
C ASP A 190 7.59 -5.07 -8.78
N PHE A 191 7.21 -3.80 -8.57
CA PHE A 191 5.97 -3.45 -7.87
C PHE A 191 4.73 -4.00 -8.57
N LEU A 192 4.63 -3.84 -9.90
CA LEU A 192 3.53 -4.40 -10.69
C LEU A 192 3.46 -5.92 -10.58
N ARG A 193 4.62 -6.57 -10.65
CA ARG A 193 4.72 -8.03 -10.48
C ARG A 193 4.21 -8.47 -9.12
N ILE A 194 4.65 -7.82 -8.02
CA ILE A 194 4.20 -8.16 -6.66
C ILE A 194 2.67 -7.99 -6.54
N VAL A 195 2.09 -6.94 -7.14
CA VAL A 195 0.63 -6.74 -7.12
C VAL A 195 -0.09 -7.85 -7.90
N LEU A 196 0.45 -8.30 -9.03
CA LEU A 196 -0.10 -9.44 -9.75
C LEU A 196 0.05 -10.75 -8.96
N GLU A 197 1.15 -10.94 -8.23
CA GLU A 197 1.37 -12.08 -7.34
C GLU A 197 0.39 -12.05 -6.14
N ILE A 198 0.10 -10.88 -5.58
CA ILE A 198 -0.96 -10.66 -4.57
C ILE A 198 -2.33 -11.10 -5.12
N LEU A 199 -2.71 -10.63 -6.31
CA LEU A 199 -3.97 -11.01 -6.93
C LEU A 199 -4.02 -12.52 -7.18
N ASN A 200 -2.94 -13.10 -7.70
CA ASN A 200 -2.82 -14.54 -7.91
C ASN A 200 -2.96 -15.34 -6.62
N ALA A 201 -2.32 -14.91 -5.53
CA ALA A 201 -2.46 -15.55 -4.24
C ALA A 201 -3.92 -15.57 -3.75
N ILE A 202 -4.64 -14.46 -3.90
CA ILE A 202 -6.08 -14.42 -3.56
C ILE A 202 -6.88 -15.36 -4.47
N LEU A 203 -6.64 -15.32 -5.79
CA LEU A 203 -7.38 -16.12 -6.76
C LEU A 203 -7.14 -17.63 -6.62
N THR A 204 -5.92 -18.02 -6.23
CA THR A 204 -5.52 -19.42 -6.05
C THR A 204 -6.01 -19.96 -4.71
N TYR A 205 -5.80 -19.24 -3.62
CA TYR A 205 -5.99 -19.78 -2.26
C TYR A 205 -7.29 -19.33 -1.58
N ALA A 206 -7.88 -18.21 -2.02
CA ALA A 206 -8.96 -17.55 -1.30
C ALA A 206 -10.21 -17.21 -2.13
N LEU A 207 -10.19 -17.45 -3.46
CA LEU A 207 -11.26 -17.06 -4.38
C LEU A 207 -12.68 -17.46 -3.92
N PRO A 208 -12.93 -18.72 -3.49
CA PRO A 208 -14.30 -19.14 -3.13
C PRO A 208 -14.93 -18.32 -2.00
N ARG A 209 -14.11 -17.61 -1.21
CA ARG A 209 -14.51 -16.80 -0.06
C ARG A 209 -14.49 -15.29 -0.35
N ASN A 210 -14.12 -14.89 -1.57
CA ASN A 210 -13.88 -13.50 -1.97
C ASN A 210 -14.55 -13.15 -3.30
N PRO A 211 -15.89 -13.24 -3.39
CA PRO A 211 -16.64 -12.91 -4.61
C PRO A 211 -16.45 -11.45 -5.06
N GLU A 212 -16.28 -10.52 -4.12
CA GLU A 212 -16.04 -9.10 -4.41
C GLU A 212 -14.72 -8.86 -5.17
N VAL A 213 -13.71 -9.70 -4.94
CA VAL A 213 -12.43 -9.63 -5.67
C VAL A 213 -12.63 -10.08 -7.12
N VAL A 214 -13.37 -11.17 -7.33
CA VAL A 214 -13.74 -11.63 -8.68
C VAL A 214 -14.55 -10.56 -9.40
N TYR A 215 -15.55 -9.98 -8.74
CA TYR A 215 -16.34 -8.89 -9.28
C TYR A 215 -15.47 -7.70 -9.69
N ALA A 216 -14.58 -7.24 -8.80
CA ALA A 216 -13.69 -6.12 -9.09
C ALA A 216 -12.77 -6.37 -10.29
N ILE A 217 -12.26 -7.60 -10.43
CA ILE A 217 -11.41 -8.02 -11.57
C ILE A 217 -12.22 -8.07 -12.86
N MET A 218 -13.42 -8.67 -12.85
CA MET A 218 -14.29 -8.72 -14.03
C MET A 218 -14.70 -7.32 -14.48
N HIS A 219 -15.09 -6.46 -13.55
CA HIS A 219 -15.54 -5.10 -13.83
C HIS A 219 -14.43 -4.21 -14.41
N ARG A 220 -13.16 -4.48 -14.09
CA ARG A 220 -11.99 -3.69 -14.53
C ARG A 220 -10.99 -4.52 -15.34
N GLN A 221 -11.46 -5.53 -16.07
CA GLN A 221 -10.59 -6.44 -16.84
C GLN A 221 -9.74 -5.74 -17.91
N GLU A 222 -10.18 -4.57 -18.40
CA GLU A 222 -9.46 -3.75 -19.38
C GLU A 222 -8.11 -3.25 -18.84
N VAL A 223 -7.97 -3.12 -17.52
CA VAL A 223 -6.73 -2.68 -16.87
C VAL A 223 -5.56 -3.63 -17.14
N PHE A 224 -5.83 -4.93 -17.34
CA PHE A 224 -4.81 -5.96 -17.54
C PHE A 224 -4.40 -6.13 -19.00
N GLN A 225 -5.26 -5.74 -19.95
CA GLN A 225 -5.07 -5.98 -21.38
C GLN A 225 -3.74 -5.44 -21.94
N PRO A 226 -3.28 -4.22 -21.61
CA PRO A 226 -2.03 -3.68 -22.14
C PRO A 226 -0.79 -4.50 -21.77
N PHE A 227 -0.88 -5.33 -20.74
CA PHE A 227 0.24 -6.07 -20.17
C PHE A 227 0.24 -7.56 -20.56
N LYS A 228 -0.75 -8.03 -21.33
CA LYS A 228 -0.93 -9.46 -21.64
C LYS A 228 0.30 -10.10 -22.30
N SER A 229 1.02 -9.36 -23.13
CA SER A 229 2.25 -9.81 -23.81
C SER A 229 3.54 -9.45 -23.08
N HIS A 230 3.46 -8.83 -21.89
CA HIS A 230 4.64 -8.41 -21.16
C HIS A 230 5.35 -9.63 -20.55
N PRO A 231 6.64 -9.87 -20.84
CA PRO A 231 7.31 -11.13 -20.50
C PRO A 231 7.37 -11.41 -18.98
N ARG A 232 7.43 -10.35 -18.15
CA ARG A 232 7.44 -10.50 -16.68
C ARG A 232 6.05 -10.69 -16.06
N PHE A 233 4.97 -10.47 -16.83
CA PHE A 233 3.60 -10.49 -16.32
C PHE A 233 2.73 -11.57 -16.97
N ALA A 234 3.11 -12.06 -18.16
CA ALA A 234 2.30 -12.97 -18.97
C ALA A 234 1.77 -14.18 -18.19
N GLU A 235 2.61 -14.87 -17.43
CA GLU A 235 2.18 -16.05 -16.66
C GLU A 235 1.22 -15.71 -15.52
N LEU A 236 1.45 -14.59 -14.82
CA LEU A 236 0.57 -14.13 -13.75
C LEU A 236 -0.78 -13.65 -14.29
N LEU A 237 -0.77 -13.02 -15.47
CA LEU A 237 -1.98 -12.57 -16.16
C LEU A 237 -2.77 -13.73 -16.75
N GLU A 238 -2.12 -14.80 -17.19
CA GLU A 238 -2.78 -16.02 -17.69
C GLU A 238 -3.74 -16.59 -16.64
N ASN A 239 -3.32 -16.67 -15.38
CA ASN A 239 -4.19 -17.07 -14.27
C ASN A 239 -5.39 -16.14 -14.08
N ILE A 240 -5.18 -14.82 -14.17
CA ILE A 240 -6.28 -13.85 -14.09
C ILE A 240 -7.26 -14.05 -15.25
N TYR A 241 -6.76 -14.27 -16.47
CA TYR A 241 -7.60 -14.56 -17.63
C TYR A 241 -8.33 -15.90 -17.52
N ASN A 242 -7.72 -16.95 -16.96
CA ASN A 242 -8.40 -18.22 -16.71
C ASN A 242 -9.61 -18.05 -15.77
N VAL A 243 -9.47 -17.21 -14.74
CA VAL A 243 -10.60 -16.83 -13.87
C VAL A 243 -11.64 -16.04 -14.65
N LEU A 244 -11.22 -15.00 -15.39
CA LEU A 244 -12.13 -14.19 -16.20
C LEU A 244 -12.92 -15.05 -17.20
N ASP A 245 -12.26 -15.94 -17.93
CA ASP A 245 -12.87 -16.83 -18.92
C ASP A 245 -13.88 -17.78 -18.27
N PHE A 246 -13.57 -18.32 -17.08
CA PHE A 246 -14.50 -19.17 -16.34
C PHE A 246 -15.81 -18.46 -15.96
N PHE A 247 -15.73 -17.21 -15.50
CA PHE A 247 -16.91 -16.45 -15.07
C PHE A 247 -17.64 -15.81 -16.25
N ASN A 248 -16.93 -15.19 -17.20
CA ASN A 248 -17.51 -14.57 -18.39
C ASN A 248 -18.25 -15.60 -19.25
N SER A 249 -17.64 -16.74 -19.57
CA SER A 249 -18.27 -17.76 -20.42
C SER A 249 -19.58 -18.32 -19.82
N ARG A 250 -19.63 -18.50 -18.50
CA ARG A 250 -20.85 -18.94 -17.81
C ARG A 250 -21.91 -17.86 -17.73
N MET A 251 -21.50 -16.60 -17.60
CA MET A 251 -22.40 -15.45 -17.60
C MET A 251 -23.04 -15.30 -18.98
N ASP A 252 -22.26 -15.41 -20.06
CA ASP A 252 -22.72 -15.37 -21.44
C ASP A 252 -23.64 -16.55 -21.79
N ALA A 253 -23.38 -17.74 -21.20
CA ALA A 253 -24.24 -18.91 -21.37
C ALA A 253 -25.60 -18.77 -20.67
N GLN A 254 -25.68 -17.97 -19.60
CA GLN A 254 -26.95 -17.62 -18.97
C GLN A 254 -27.64 -16.55 -19.83
N ARG A 255 -28.35 -17.00 -20.87
CA ARG A 255 -29.29 -16.17 -21.62
C ARG A 255 -30.39 -15.67 -20.68
N MET A 256 -30.18 -14.48 -20.13
CA MET A 256 -31.17 -13.77 -19.31
C MET A 256 -31.93 -12.79 -20.21
N ASP A 257 -33.26 -12.80 -20.13
CA ASP A 257 -34.08 -11.74 -20.71
C ASP A 257 -33.91 -10.47 -19.84
N GLY A 258 -33.00 -9.59 -20.26
CA GLY A 258 -32.74 -8.28 -19.65
C GLY A 258 -31.27 -8.00 -19.35
N GLU A 259 -30.96 -6.74 -19.02
CA GLU A 259 -29.60 -6.30 -18.71
C GLU A 259 -29.09 -6.84 -17.36
N TRP A 260 -27.77 -7.00 -17.27
CA TRP A 260 -27.07 -7.38 -16.05
C TRP A 260 -26.95 -6.18 -15.09
N SER A 261 -27.65 -6.22 -13.95
CA SER A 261 -27.42 -5.28 -12.84
C SER A 261 -26.23 -5.71 -11.98
N VAL A 262 -25.65 -4.77 -11.22
CA VAL A 262 -24.53 -5.05 -10.30
C VAL A 262 -24.89 -6.17 -9.32
N GLU A 263 -26.10 -6.14 -8.74
CA GLU A 263 -26.57 -7.14 -7.78
C GLU A 263 -26.71 -8.52 -8.43
N LYS A 264 -27.20 -8.58 -9.68
CA LYS A 264 -27.34 -9.84 -10.42
C LYS A 264 -25.98 -10.45 -10.73
N VAL A 265 -25.02 -9.63 -11.18
CA VAL A 265 -23.65 -10.08 -11.46
C VAL A 265 -22.99 -10.60 -10.19
N LEU A 266 -23.08 -9.86 -9.08
CA LEU A 266 -22.48 -10.29 -7.82
C LEU A 266 -23.12 -11.58 -7.30
N LEU A 267 -24.46 -11.71 -7.37
CA LEU A 267 -25.14 -12.95 -6.99
C LEU A 267 -24.71 -14.13 -7.88
N PHE A 268 -24.59 -13.90 -9.19
CA PHE A 268 -24.06 -14.89 -10.12
C PHE A 268 -22.65 -15.33 -9.74
N ILE A 269 -21.75 -14.39 -9.43
CA ILE A 269 -20.39 -14.68 -8.98
C ILE A 269 -20.41 -15.49 -7.69
N ILE A 270 -21.17 -15.07 -6.68
CA ILE A 270 -21.30 -15.80 -5.39
C ILE A 270 -21.70 -17.26 -5.62
N ASN A 271 -22.66 -17.50 -6.51
CA ASN A 271 -23.13 -18.85 -6.83
C ASN A 271 -22.07 -19.69 -7.55
N ASN A 272 -21.26 -19.09 -8.43
CA ASN A 272 -20.24 -19.78 -9.21
C ASN A 272 -18.85 -19.85 -8.53
N CYS A 273 -18.56 -19.01 -7.53
CA CYS A 273 -17.33 -19.10 -6.73
C CYS A 273 -17.18 -20.47 -6.05
N ARG A 274 -18.30 -21.12 -5.71
CA ARG A 274 -18.32 -22.45 -5.09
C ARG A 274 -17.99 -23.59 -6.06
N SER A 275 -18.16 -23.39 -7.36
CA SER A 275 -17.84 -24.39 -8.38
C SER A 275 -16.43 -24.22 -8.95
N TRP A 276 -15.76 -23.09 -8.68
CA TRP A 276 -14.36 -22.89 -9.01
C TRP A 276 -13.46 -23.94 -8.34
N ARG A 277 -12.57 -24.55 -9.12
CA ARG A 277 -11.62 -25.58 -8.66
C ARG A 277 -10.17 -25.24 -8.98
N GLY A 278 -9.90 -24.08 -9.58
CA GLY A 278 -8.55 -23.71 -10.01
C GLY A 278 -8.10 -24.41 -11.30
N GLU A 279 -9.03 -24.90 -12.12
CA GLU A 279 -8.70 -25.53 -13.41
C GLU A 279 -7.91 -24.54 -14.29
N GLY A 280 -6.77 -24.98 -14.83
CA GLY A 280 -5.88 -24.17 -15.66
C GLY A 280 -4.98 -23.19 -14.88
N MET A 281 -5.10 -23.09 -13.56
CA MET A 281 -4.26 -22.18 -12.77
C MET A 281 -2.82 -22.71 -12.64
N LYS A 282 -1.85 -21.87 -13.00
CA LYS A 282 -0.44 -22.05 -12.67
C LYS A 282 -0.21 -21.80 -11.18
N MET A 283 0.59 -22.66 -10.56
CA MET A 283 0.99 -22.50 -9.17
C MET A 283 2.27 -21.68 -9.08
N PHE A 284 2.19 -20.55 -8.40
CA PHE A 284 3.34 -19.72 -8.08
C PHE A 284 3.75 -19.94 -6.63
N THR A 285 5.05 -19.81 -6.36
CA THR A 285 5.57 -19.78 -4.99
C THR A 285 4.85 -18.67 -4.22
N GLN A 286 4.28 -19.03 -3.07
CA GLN A 286 3.65 -18.06 -2.20
C GLN A 286 4.70 -17.08 -1.71
N LEU A 287 4.45 -15.78 -1.93
CA LEU A 287 5.28 -14.74 -1.36
C LEU A 287 5.15 -14.76 0.16
N HIS A 288 6.29 -14.77 0.83
CA HIS A 288 6.38 -14.62 2.26
C HIS A 288 7.54 -13.67 2.56
N PHE A 289 7.19 -12.48 3.05
CA PHE A 289 8.14 -11.45 3.40
C PHE A 289 8.33 -11.41 4.90
N SER A 290 9.59 -11.41 5.32
CA SER A 290 9.97 -11.19 6.70
C SER A 290 10.64 -9.82 6.85
N TYR A 291 10.46 -9.20 8.01
CA TYR A 291 11.22 -8.01 8.35
C TYR A 291 12.66 -8.43 8.65
N GLU A 292 13.59 -7.94 7.84
CA GLU A 292 15.01 -8.04 8.10
C GLU A 292 15.49 -6.67 8.56
N GLN A 293 16.08 -6.62 9.76
CA GLN A 293 16.69 -5.40 10.26
C GLN A 293 17.95 -5.11 9.42
N GLU A 294 18.15 -3.83 9.10
CA GLU A 294 19.38 -3.37 8.43
C GLU A 294 20.63 -3.78 9.20
N SER A 295 21.78 -3.82 8.53
CA SER A 295 23.05 -4.26 9.17
C SER A 295 23.52 -3.32 10.28
N HIS A 296 23.20 -2.03 10.14
CA HIS A 296 23.59 -0.96 11.07
C HIS A 296 22.37 -0.14 11.53
N PRO A 297 21.42 -0.74 12.26
CA PRO A 297 20.21 -0.05 12.69
C PRO A 297 20.52 1.12 13.63
N GLU A 298 21.66 1.06 14.33
CA GLU A 298 22.14 2.11 15.23
C GLU A 298 22.37 3.46 14.54
N GLU A 299 22.75 3.47 13.26
CA GLU A 299 22.97 4.70 12.49
C GLU A 299 21.68 5.52 12.36
N PHE A 300 20.53 4.85 12.36
CA PHE A 300 19.22 5.47 12.36
C PHE A 300 18.69 5.69 13.79
N PHE A 301 18.65 4.63 14.60
CA PHE A 301 17.95 4.65 15.89
C PHE A 301 18.67 5.48 16.95
N ILE A 302 20.01 5.50 16.98
CA ILE A 302 20.73 6.28 17.99
C ILE A 302 20.49 7.79 17.80
N PRO A 303 20.70 8.39 16.61
CA PRO A 303 20.38 9.80 16.41
C PRO A 303 18.90 10.09 16.67
N TYR A 304 17.99 9.22 16.24
CA TYR A 304 16.56 9.43 16.42
C TYR A 304 16.13 9.44 17.90
N VAL A 305 16.58 8.47 18.70
CA VAL A 305 16.27 8.41 20.14
C VAL A 305 16.82 9.65 20.85
N TRP A 306 18.06 10.05 20.56
CA TRP A 306 18.64 11.24 21.17
C TRP A 306 17.94 12.53 20.74
N GLN A 307 17.44 12.62 19.50
CA GLN A 307 16.62 13.74 19.06
C GLN A 307 15.31 13.83 19.86
N LEU A 308 14.65 12.70 20.11
CA LEU A 308 13.46 12.64 20.95
C LEU A 308 13.77 13.04 22.40
N VAL A 309 14.88 12.55 22.97
CA VAL A 309 15.32 12.94 24.32
C VAL A 309 15.55 14.44 24.39
N LEU A 310 16.33 15.01 23.48
CA LEU A 310 16.63 16.45 23.47
C LEU A 310 15.36 17.30 23.36
N SER A 311 14.42 16.91 22.50
CA SER A 311 13.16 17.64 22.33
C SER A 311 12.28 17.67 23.59
N ARG A 312 12.50 16.75 24.55
CA ARG A 312 11.67 16.58 25.75
C ARG A 312 12.39 16.80 27.07
N CYS A 313 13.72 16.78 27.08
CA CYS A 313 14.52 16.71 28.31
C CYS A 313 14.47 17.99 29.15
N GLY A 314 13.90 19.09 28.66
CA GLY A 314 13.78 20.36 29.38
C GLY A 314 15.12 21.07 29.66
N PHE A 315 16.24 20.45 29.29
CA PHE A 315 17.58 21.01 29.41
C PHE A 315 17.98 21.72 28.10
N SER A 316 18.65 22.86 28.22
CA SER A 316 19.23 23.55 27.08
C SER A 316 20.57 22.92 26.71
N PHE A 317 20.59 22.17 25.61
CA PHE A 317 21.82 21.67 25.01
C PHE A 317 22.26 22.59 23.87
N ASN A 318 23.58 22.78 23.72
CA ASN A 318 24.13 23.43 22.53
C ASN A 318 24.11 22.43 21.36
N ALA A 319 23.14 22.58 20.45
CA ALA A 319 22.97 21.70 19.29
C ALA A 319 24.21 21.70 18.38
N ASP A 320 24.92 22.83 18.25
CA ASP A 320 26.10 22.97 17.39
C ASP A 320 27.31 22.17 17.93
N ALA A 321 27.28 21.77 19.20
CA ALA A 321 28.31 20.94 19.81
C ALA A 321 28.00 19.43 19.70
N ILE A 322 26.85 19.04 19.15
CA ILE A 322 26.42 17.64 19.05
C ILE A 322 26.72 17.10 17.66
N THR A 323 27.73 16.25 17.55
CA THR A 323 28.14 15.61 16.29
C THR A 323 27.24 14.43 15.88
N LEU A 324 26.30 14.03 16.74
CA LEU A 324 25.43 12.87 16.54
C LEU A 324 24.36 13.10 15.47
N PHE A 325 23.92 14.35 15.25
CA PHE A 325 22.89 14.67 14.27
C PHE A 325 23.51 15.04 12.92
N PRO A 326 23.05 14.47 11.80
CA PRO A 326 23.46 14.93 10.49
C PRO A 326 23.08 16.41 10.31
N VAL A 327 23.97 17.19 9.72
CA VAL A 327 23.88 18.67 9.54
C VAL A 327 22.61 19.14 8.77
N GLY A 328 21.80 18.23 8.23
CA GLY A 328 20.56 18.52 7.49
C GLY A 328 19.23 18.29 8.21
N MET A 329 19.19 17.74 9.43
CA MET A 329 17.91 17.40 10.10
C MET A 329 17.24 18.57 10.85
N HIS A 330 17.88 19.73 10.94
CA HIS A 330 17.35 20.92 11.62
C HIS A 330 16.31 21.71 10.78
N ALA A 331 15.89 21.20 9.62
CA ALA A 331 14.96 21.88 8.71
C ALA A 331 13.54 21.31 8.67
N ASN A 332 13.05 20.69 9.75
CA ASN A 332 11.59 20.59 9.95
C ASN A 332 11.11 21.82 10.73
N LYS A 333 11.19 22.99 10.10
CA LYS A 333 10.31 24.10 10.49
C LYS A 333 8.90 23.64 10.17
N GLU A 334 8.09 23.50 11.21
CA GLU A 334 6.64 23.31 11.12
C GLU A 334 6.07 24.32 10.11
N ILE A 335 5.70 23.84 8.92
CA ILE A 335 4.90 24.63 7.99
C ILE A 335 3.48 24.59 8.53
N TYR A 336 3.18 25.54 9.43
CA TYR A 336 1.80 25.94 9.72
C TYR A 336 1.21 26.48 8.41
N TYR A 337 0.39 25.67 7.74
CA TYR A 337 -0.54 26.17 6.75
C TYR A 337 -1.70 26.80 7.52
N ASP A 338 -1.70 28.12 7.59
CA ASP A 338 -2.84 28.91 8.07
C ASP A 338 -3.97 28.78 7.04
N GLU A 339 -5.06 28.11 7.43
CA GLU A 339 -6.32 28.12 6.68
C GLU A 339 -6.97 29.49 6.85
N MET A 340 -6.57 30.46 6.02
CA MET A 340 -7.39 31.67 5.84
C MET A 340 -8.54 31.39 4.88
N ASN A 341 -9.72 31.39 5.50
CA ASN A 341 -11.04 31.43 4.89
C ASN A 341 -11.14 32.29 3.62
N THR A 342 -11.83 31.72 2.64
CA THR A 342 -12.54 32.43 1.57
C THR A 342 -13.34 33.62 2.10
N ASN A 343 -13.11 34.81 1.54
CA ASN A 343 -14.17 35.59 0.93
C ASN A 343 -13.68 36.84 0.16
N GLN A 344 -14.30 37.01 -1.01
CA GLN A 344 -14.58 38.24 -1.76
C GLN A 344 -13.52 38.85 -2.69
N ASN A 345 -13.87 38.73 -3.98
CA ASN A 345 -13.93 39.79 -4.99
C ASN A 345 -12.62 40.44 -5.49
N GLY A 346 -12.37 40.21 -6.78
CA GLY A 346 -12.28 41.32 -7.74
C GLY A 346 -10.92 41.97 -7.92
N GLU A 347 -10.43 41.82 -9.15
CA GLU A 347 -9.55 42.74 -9.88
C GLU A 347 -8.02 42.56 -9.80
N LEU A 348 -7.49 42.51 -11.02
CA LEU A 348 -6.11 42.53 -11.49
C LEU A 348 -5.29 43.62 -10.78
N ASN A 349 -4.04 43.29 -10.43
CA ASN A 349 -2.94 44.20 -10.72
C ASN A 349 -1.60 43.47 -10.80
N GLU A 350 -0.89 43.80 -11.88
CA GLU A 350 0.53 43.55 -12.10
C GLU A 350 1.37 44.17 -10.96
N GLN A 351 2.45 43.51 -10.53
CA GLN A 351 3.80 44.11 -10.55
C GLN A 351 4.90 43.19 -9.98
N ARG A 352 5.86 42.92 -10.87
CA ARG A 352 7.33 42.95 -10.74
C ARG A 352 8.02 42.22 -9.59
N VAL A 353 8.70 41.15 -10.01
CA VAL A 353 9.88 40.54 -9.39
C VAL A 353 11.04 41.54 -9.35
N GLN A 354 11.69 41.66 -8.20
CA GLN A 354 13.05 42.21 -8.09
C GLN A 354 13.86 41.24 -7.24
N PHE A 355 14.95 40.73 -7.82
CA PHE A 355 15.93 39.89 -7.16
C PHE A 355 16.93 40.77 -6.43
N ASP A 356 17.31 40.35 -5.21
CA ASP A 356 18.69 40.35 -4.73
C ASP A 356 18.96 38.98 -4.10
#